data_AF-A0AAP2GR30-F1
#
_entry.id   AF-A0AAP2GR30-F1
#
_cell.length_a   1.000
_cell.length_b   1.000
_cell.length_c   1.000
_cell.angle_alpha   90.00
_cell.angle_beta   90.00
_cell.angle_gamma   90.00
#
_symmetry.space_group_name_H-M   'P 1'
#
loop_
_entity.id
_entity.type
_entity.pdbx_description
1 polymer ?
#
loop_
_entity_poly.entity_id
_entity_poly.type
_entity_poly.pdbx_seq_one_letter_code
_entity_poly.pdbx_strand_id
1 'polypeptide(L)' 'MKPEELQDIYKLEKLKNLDLSFNHLTWLSEEFFQLKNLEFIDLQYNKFPDSVKENIIKAFPKATIVWQ' A
#
# COMPACT_ATOMS: atom_id res chain seq x y z
N MET A 1 -4.17 -8.21 9.64
CA MET A 1 -2.79 -7.73 9.78
C MET A 1 -2.78 -6.67 10.88
N LYS A 2 -1.94 -6.80 11.89
CA LYS A 2 -1.79 -5.77 12.94
C LYS A 2 -0.82 -4.68 12.46
N PRO A 3 -0.90 -3.45 13.00
CA PRO A 3 0.04 -2.38 12.66
C PRO A 3 1.50 -2.77 12.79
N GLU A 4 1.80 -3.61 13.77
CA GLU A 4 3.16 -4.05 14.07
C GLU A 4 3.75 -4.96 12.96
N GLU A 5 2.93 -5.57 12.10
CA GLU A 5 3.39 -6.56 11.10
C GLU A 5 4.01 -5.92 9.85
N LEU A 6 3.85 -4.61 9.64
CA LEU A 6 4.51 -3.85 8.57
C LEU A 6 5.73 -3.06 9.07
N GLN A 7 6.16 -3.25 10.33
CA GLN A 7 7.41 -2.68 10.81
C GLN A 7 8.53 -3.08 9.84
N ASP A 8 9.27 -2.08 9.39
CA ASP A 8 10.44 -2.16 8.53
C ASP A 8 10.22 -2.34 7.02
N ILE A 9 8.97 -2.50 6.53
CA ILE A 9 8.75 -2.54 5.08
C ILE A 9 9.28 -1.27 4.39
N TYR A 10 9.16 -0.12 5.05
CA TYR A 10 9.66 1.18 4.60
C TYR A 10 11.19 1.22 4.38
N LYS A 11 11.96 0.33 5.01
CA LYS A 11 13.42 0.22 4.80
C LYS A 11 13.77 -0.37 3.44
N LEU A 12 12.80 -0.96 2.74
CA LEU A 12 12.95 -1.48 1.39
C LEU A 12 12.89 -0.34 0.37
N GLU A 13 13.83 0.61 0.45
CA GLU A 13 13.85 1.80 -0.40
C GLU A 13 13.90 1.49 -1.90
N LYS A 14 14.38 0.30 -2.28
CA LYS A 14 14.44 -0.13 -3.70
C LYS A 14 13.22 -0.92 -4.16
N LEU A 15 12.20 -1.09 -3.32
CA LEU A 15 11.00 -1.84 -3.64
C LEU A 15 10.21 -1.11 -4.72
N LYS A 16 9.96 -1.80 -5.84
CA LYS A 16 9.18 -1.29 -6.98
C LYS A 16 7.80 -1.94 -7.07
N ASN A 17 7.68 -3.19 -6.65
CA ASN A 17 6.47 -3.99 -6.80
C ASN A 17 6.08 -4.51 -5.43
N LEU A 18 4.84 -4.26 -5.02
CA LEU A 18 4.29 -4.72 -3.76
C LEU A 18 2.92 -5.34 -3.99
N ASP A 19 2.76 -6.57 -3.52
CA ASP A 19 1.49 -7.29 -3.55
C ASP A 19 0.98 -7.46 -2.12
N LEU A 20 -0.19 -6.88 -1.85
CA LEU A 20 -0.96 -7.04 -0.61
C LEU A 20 -2.37 -7.59 -0.90
N SER A 21 -2.58 -8.18 -2.07
CA SER A 21 -3.86 -8.71 -2.50
C SER A 21 -4.35 -9.84 -1.58
N PHE A 22 -5.66 -10.12 -1.62
CA PHE A 22 -6.31 -11.20 -0.84
C PHE A 22 -6.11 -11.09 0.68
N ASN A 23 -6.26 -9.87 1.20
CA ASN A 23 -6.19 -9.61 2.63
C ASN A 23 -7.51 -9.00 3.15
N HIS A 24 -7.51 -8.60 4.42
CA HIS A 24 -8.65 -7.90 5.04
C HIS A 24 -8.23 -6.50 5.50
N LEU A 25 -7.33 -5.86 4.76
CA LEU A 25 -6.83 -4.54 5.11
C LEU A 25 -7.93 -3.50 4.89
N THR A 26 -8.12 -2.67 5.90
CA THR A 26 -8.99 -1.48 5.87
C THR A 26 -8.19 -0.18 5.97
N TRP A 27 -6.90 -0.28 6.29
CA TRP A 27 -5.99 0.82 6.55
C TRP A 27 -4.55 0.40 6.22
N LEU A 28 -3.66 1.36 6.03
CA LEU A 28 -2.20 1.18 5.88
C LEU A 28 -1.51 2.14 6.84
N SER A 29 -0.36 1.75 7.36
CA SER A 29 0.38 2.56 8.33
C SER A 29 1.07 3.75 7.68
N GLU A 30 1.46 4.75 8.48
CA GLU A 30 2.13 5.94 7.96
C GLU A 30 3.45 5.60 7.25
N GLU A 31 4.13 4.54 7.73
CA GLU A 31 5.37 4.03 7.17
C GLU A 31 5.18 3.45 5.75
N PHE A 32 4.00 2.90 5.43
CA PHE A 32 3.70 2.45 4.07
C PHE A 32 3.91 3.58 3.06
N PHE A 33 3.50 4.80 3.41
CA PHE A 33 3.61 5.97 2.55
C PHE A 33 5.06 6.45 2.36
N GLN A 34 6.04 5.87 3.04
CA GLN A 34 7.47 6.16 2.84
C GLN A 34 8.09 5.38 1.67
N LEU A 35 7.40 4.37 1.12
CA LEU A 35 7.85 3.54 -0.01
C LEU A 35 7.80 4.30 -1.36
N LYS A 36 8.59 5.37 -1.51
CA LYS A 36 8.48 6.32 -2.63
C LYS A 36 8.84 5.76 -4.02
N ASN A 37 9.48 4.59 -4.08
CA ASN A 37 9.93 3.97 -5.33
C ASN A 37 8.98 2.90 -5.87
N LEU A 38 7.79 2.73 -5.28
CA LEU A 38 6.79 1.81 -5.80
C LEU A 38 6.28 2.26 -7.18
N GLU A 39 6.35 1.34 -8.12
CA GLU A 39 5.86 1.45 -9.50
C GLU A 39 4.57 0.64 -9.68
N PHE A 40 4.39 -0.44 -8.90
CA PHE A 40 3.21 -1.31 -8.94
C PHE A 40 2.76 -1.72 -7.53
N ILE A 41 1.47 -1.56 -7.25
CA ILE A 41 0.85 -1.94 -5.97
C ILE A 41 -0.43 -2.73 -6.26
N ASP A 42 -0.46 -3.99 -5.84
CA ASP A 42 -1.65 -4.83 -5.89
C ASP A 42 -2.38 -4.80 -4.54
N LEU A 43 -3.61 -4.25 -4.54
CA LEU A 43 -4.47 -4.15 -3.37
C LEU A 43 -5.81 -4.90 -3.57
N GLN A 44 -5.90 -5.76 -4.60
CA GLN A 44 -7.10 -6.53 -4.93
C GLN A 44 -7.62 -7.33 -3.73
N TYR A 45 -8.93 -7.56 -3.66
CA TYR A 45 -9.54 -8.33 -2.58
C TYR A 45 -9.21 -7.83 -1.15
N ASN A 46 -9.17 -6.52 -0.93
CA ASN A 46 -9.10 -5.89 0.39
C ASN A 46 -10.39 -5.10 0.72
N LYS A 47 -10.44 -4.47 1.90
CA LYS A 47 -11.62 -3.75 2.42
C LYS A 47 -11.34 -2.26 2.66
N PHE A 48 -10.54 -1.64 1.79
CA PHE A 48 -10.20 -0.22 1.92
C PHE A 48 -11.42 0.69 1.69
N PRO A 49 -11.75 1.58 2.64
CA PRO A 49 -12.70 2.67 2.42
C PRO A 49 -12.22 3.61 1.31
N ASP A 50 -13.13 4.28 0.61
CA ASP A 50 -12.77 5.18 -0.49
C ASP A 50 -11.85 6.33 -0.05
N SER A 51 -12.00 6.82 1.19
CA SER A 51 -11.10 7.81 1.78
C SER A 51 -9.64 7.32 1.85
N VAL A 52 -9.43 6.02 2.15
CA VAL A 52 -8.09 5.42 2.18
C VAL A 52 -7.56 5.24 0.75
N LYS A 53 -8.43 4.86 -0.20
CA LYS A 53 -8.04 4.75 -1.61
C LYS A 53 -7.56 6.08 -2.17
N GLU A 54 -8.27 7.17 -1.87
CA GLU A 54 -7.86 8.53 -2.27
C GLU A 54 -6.48 8.90 -1.71
N ASN A 55 -6.23 8.59 -0.43
CA ASN A 55 -4.94 8.86 0.20
C ASN A 55 -3.81 8.07 -0.47
N ILE A 56 -4.05 6.80 -0.77
CA ILE A 56 -3.08 5.95 -1.49
C ILE A 56 -2.80 6.49 -2.89
N ILE A 57 -3.82 6.88 -3.66
CA ILE A 57 -3.63 7.49 -5.00
C ILE A 57 -2.80 8.77 -4.91
N LYS A 58 -3.08 9.64 -3.93
CA LYS A 58 -2.32 10.88 -3.70
C LYS A 58 -0.87 10.60 -3.30
N ALA A 59 -0.64 9.56 -2.50
CA ALA A 59 0.69 9.22 -2.01
C ALA A 59 1.59 8.58 -3.07
N PHE A 60 1.02 7.85 -4.03
CA PHE A 60 1.75 7.14 -5.08
C PHE A 60 1.26 7.53 -6.48
N PRO A 61 1.38 8.82 -6.87
CA PRO A 61 0.79 9.33 -8.11
C PRO A 61 1.41 8.76 -9.40
N LYS A 62 2.56 8.08 -9.29
CA LYS A 62 3.26 7.43 -10.41
C LYS A 62 3.12 5.92 -10.42
N ALA A 63 2.57 5.32 -9.37
CA ALA A 63 2.41 3.89 -9.27
C ALA A 63 1.14 3.44 -9.99
N THR A 64 1.19 2.26 -10.61
CA THR A 64 -0.02 1.56 -11.04
C THR A 64 -0.61 0.84 -9.84
N ILE A 65 -1.89 1.10 -9.54
CA ILE A 65 -2.57 0.56 -8.36
C ILE A 65 -3.79 -0.24 -8.81
N VAL A 66 -3.86 -1.50 -8.39
CA VAL A 66 -4.97 -2.41 -8.74
C VAL A 66 -5.86 -2.63 -7.51
N TRP A 67 -7.18 -2.52 -7.68
CA TRP A 67 -8.15 -2.44 -6.58
C TRP A 67 -9.17 -3.58 -6.52
N GLN A 68 -9.39 -4.34 -7.60
CA GLN A 68 -10.49 -5.31 -7.75
C GLN A 68 -10.16 -6.69 -7.17
#